data_AF-A0A7C8IWI9-F1
#
_entry.id   AF-A0A7C8IWI9-F1
#
_cell.length_a   1.000
_cell.length_b   1.000
_cell.length_c   1.000
_cell.angle_alpha   90.00
_cell.angle_beta   90.00
_cell.angle_gamma   90.00
#
_symmetry.space_group_name_H-M   'P 1'
#
loop_
_entity.id
_entity.type
_entity.pdbx_description
1 polymer ?
#
loop_
_entity_poly.entity_id
_entity_poly.type
_entity_poly.pdbx_seq_one_letter_code
_entity_poly.pdbx_strand_id
1 'polypeptide(L)'
;MLFIIGVVAFFAIRAAAQQSCTCSCTIDGCFEALAGTLPFFPQATVSDCRSFLWTRSTVAATTITETITSTPVTATSGTEPTGPVTAISIPTQVAAACSNAAAYSSACECLGIAARKTTFIHVEFTTTTIIKPAATPDTSCDSAGLEVAIYDNPYLTFTTNYPEFSPEHFKNLAPYDTDKTNILGLHSTTEMNNPHGFTPATAAIYVLNYRGFFYSPNTTTYTFRISNADDYAGFWTGSRAQIGWTRANEDGESTFRAPADPPQVGQIQLALSAGEYTPLRIIFANRGGAGKYTFEVVDSGGFSYVEYGSASPYLVSRSCLNPTDAPPYTSPFGEEP
;
A
#
# COMPACT_ATOMS: atom_id res chain seq x y z
N MET A 1 -60.70 64.68 -39.61
CA MET A 1 -61.63 64.40 -38.49
C MET A 1 -60.76 64.38 -37.23
N LEU A 2 -60.91 65.23 -36.19
CA LEU A 2 -62.12 65.75 -35.50
C LEU A 2 -62.90 64.58 -34.87
N PHE A 3 -63.20 64.46 -33.57
CA PHE A 3 -63.04 65.32 -32.36
C PHE A 3 -62.74 64.40 -31.11
N ILE A 4 -62.59 64.80 -29.82
CA ILE A 4 -62.72 66.11 -29.12
C ILE A 4 -61.79 66.23 -27.87
N ILE A 5 -61.87 67.40 -27.22
CA ILE A 5 -61.32 67.95 -25.97
C ILE A 5 -61.64 67.16 -24.68
N GLY A 6 -60.83 67.27 -23.60
CA GLY A 6 -61.06 66.52 -22.34
C GLY A 6 -60.51 67.04 -20.97
N VAL A 7 -60.11 68.31 -20.84
CA VAL A 7 -59.90 69.11 -19.59
C VAL A 7 -59.07 68.55 -18.40
N VAL A 8 -58.16 69.41 -17.90
CA VAL A 8 -57.29 69.27 -16.71
C VAL A 8 -58.04 68.97 -15.40
N ALA A 9 -57.46 68.10 -14.57
CA ALA A 9 -57.70 68.07 -13.12
C ALA A 9 -56.37 67.89 -12.34
N PHE A 10 -55.94 68.94 -11.63
CA PHE A 10 -54.72 68.93 -10.82
C PHE A 10 -55.08 68.50 -9.39
N PHE A 11 -54.72 67.29 -8.96
CA PHE A 11 -54.87 66.86 -7.57
C PHE A 11 -53.63 66.11 -7.07
N ALA A 12 -53.06 66.59 -5.96
CA ALA A 12 -51.88 66.01 -5.35
C ALA A 12 -52.22 64.73 -4.59
N ILE A 13 -51.96 63.57 -5.21
CA ILE A 13 -51.96 62.28 -4.50
C ILE A 13 -50.68 62.25 -3.66
N ARG A 14 -50.82 62.46 -2.34
CA ARG A 14 -49.75 62.21 -1.37
C ARG A 14 -49.29 60.76 -1.49
N ALA A 15 -48.00 60.52 -1.27
CA ALA A 15 -47.47 59.16 -1.21
C ALA A 15 -48.29 58.33 -0.21
N ALA A 16 -48.86 57.22 -0.69
CA ALA A 16 -49.45 56.23 0.20
C ALA A 16 -48.32 55.66 1.05
N ALA A 17 -48.36 55.89 2.36
CA ALA A 17 -47.34 55.39 3.27
C ALA A 17 -47.25 53.87 3.13
N GLN A 18 -46.06 53.35 2.82
CA GLN A 18 -45.87 51.90 2.82
C GLN A 18 -46.20 51.37 4.22
N GLN A 19 -47.04 50.34 4.21
CA GLN A 19 -47.47 49.57 5.37
C GLN A 19 -46.28 49.30 6.32
N SER A 20 -46.47 49.58 7.61
CA SER A 20 -45.41 49.59 8.63
C SER A 20 -44.60 48.30 8.62
N CYS A 21 -43.45 48.33 7.96
CA CYS A 21 -42.61 47.15 7.76
C CYS A 21 -41.84 46.90 9.06
N THR A 22 -42.18 45.81 9.76
CA THR A 22 -41.46 45.35 10.96
C THR A 22 -40.16 44.65 10.53
N CYS A 23 -39.27 45.40 9.88
CA CYS A 23 -37.94 44.93 9.52
C CYS A 23 -37.10 44.80 10.80
N SER A 24 -36.36 43.70 10.95
CA SER A 24 -35.44 43.47 12.06
C SER A 24 -34.12 44.26 11.94
N CYS A 25 -34.14 45.37 11.18
CA CYS A 25 -32.95 46.08 10.73
C CYS A 25 -32.88 47.51 11.30
N THR A 26 -31.68 48.05 11.37
CA THR A 26 -31.44 49.42 11.87
C THR A 26 -31.58 50.43 10.73
N ILE A 27 -32.48 51.41 10.90
CA ILE A 27 -32.56 52.59 10.05
C ILE A 27 -31.54 53.61 10.58
N ASP A 28 -30.40 53.74 9.91
CA ASP A 28 -29.32 54.67 10.23
C ASP A 28 -28.75 55.35 8.97
N GLY A 29 -27.68 56.13 9.12
CA GLY A 29 -27.01 56.80 8.00
C GLY A 29 -26.40 55.85 6.95
N CYS A 30 -26.12 54.59 7.30
CA CYS A 30 -25.71 53.57 6.33
C CYS A 30 -26.89 53.15 5.45
N PHE A 31 -28.07 52.95 6.05
CA PHE A 31 -29.31 52.74 5.30
C PHE A 31 -29.68 53.94 4.42
N GLU A 32 -29.61 55.18 4.93
CA GLU A 32 -29.90 56.37 4.13
C GLU A 32 -28.96 56.50 2.92
N ALA A 33 -27.66 56.25 3.10
CA ALA A 33 -26.68 56.24 2.01
C ALA A 33 -26.90 55.12 0.97
N LEU A 34 -27.44 53.97 1.39
CA LEU A 34 -27.75 52.84 0.52
C LEU A 34 -29.07 52.98 -0.23
N ALA A 35 -30.11 53.48 0.44
CA ALA A 35 -31.43 53.71 -0.15
C ALA A 35 -31.43 54.90 -1.13
N GLY A 36 -30.73 55.99 -0.77
CA GLY A 36 -30.66 57.21 -1.56
C GLY A 36 -32.02 57.93 -1.68
N THR A 37 -32.12 58.82 -2.68
CA THR A 37 -33.29 59.69 -2.91
C THR A 37 -34.19 59.25 -4.06
N LEU A 38 -33.97 58.06 -4.62
CA LEU A 38 -34.68 57.55 -5.80
C LEU A 38 -35.89 56.68 -5.40
N PRO A 39 -36.99 56.70 -6.19
CA PRO A 39 -38.17 55.86 -5.93
C PRO A 39 -37.94 54.36 -6.16
N PHE A 40 -36.78 53.98 -6.72
CA PHE A 40 -36.32 52.60 -6.88
C PHE A 40 -34.81 52.55 -6.60
N PHE A 41 -34.35 51.53 -5.87
CA PHE A 41 -32.93 51.38 -5.53
C PHE A 41 -32.08 51.10 -6.78
N PRO A 42 -30.87 51.68 -6.89
CA PRO A 42 -29.96 51.37 -8.00
C PRO A 42 -29.62 49.88 -8.08
N GLN A 43 -29.54 49.34 -9.30
CA GLN A 43 -29.16 47.93 -9.52
C GLN A 43 -27.76 47.62 -8.97
N ALA A 44 -26.85 48.60 -8.93
CA ALA A 44 -25.55 48.50 -8.27
C ALA A 44 -25.69 48.20 -6.77
N THR A 45 -26.47 49.00 -6.03
CA THR A 45 -26.79 48.78 -4.60
C THR A 45 -27.30 47.35 -4.34
N VAL A 46 -28.23 46.88 -5.18
CA VAL A 46 -28.80 45.52 -5.06
C VAL A 46 -27.77 44.43 -5.37
N SER A 47 -26.81 44.70 -6.27
CA SER A 47 -25.70 43.79 -6.59
C SER A 47 -24.67 43.74 -5.46
N ASP A 48 -24.28 44.90 -4.92
CA ASP A 48 -23.30 45.03 -3.83
C ASP A 48 -23.80 44.31 -2.57
N CYS A 49 -25.04 44.58 -2.15
CA CYS A 49 -25.66 43.91 -1.00
C CYS A 49 -25.76 42.38 -1.20
N ARG A 50 -26.04 41.89 -2.42
CA ARG A 50 -26.03 40.44 -2.70
C ARG A 50 -24.61 39.86 -2.64
N SER A 51 -23.63 40.55 -3.21
CA SER A 51 -22.23 40.12 -3.19
C SER A 51 -21.68 40.04 -1.76
N PHE A 52 -22.05 40.99 -0.90
CA PHE A 52 -21.66 41.04 0.50
C PHE A 52 -22.35 39.97 1.36
N LEU A 53 -23.66 39.74 1.16
CA LEU A 53 -24.45 38.80 1.98
C LEU A 53 -24.39 37.34 1.50
N TRP A 54 -23.85 37.07 0.30
CA TRP A 54 -23.72 35.72 -0.25
C TRP A 54 -22.28 35.21 -0.16
N THR A 55 -21.84 34.92 1.06
CA THR A 55 -20.50 34.39 1.36
C THR A 55 -20.22 33.08 0.61
N ARG A 56 -19.57 33.17 -0.56
CA ARG A 56 -19.11 32.01 -1.32
C ARG A 56 -17.69 31.64 -0.91
N SER A 57 -17.55 30.79 0.10
CA SER A 57 -16.28 30.16 0.41
C SER A 57 -15.99 29.03 -0.60
N THR A 58 -14.94 29.20 -1.41
CA THR A 58 -14.35 28.13 -2.22
C THR A 58 -12.95 27.85 -1.68
N VAL A 59 -12.84 26.78 -0.89
CA VAL A 59 -11.54 26.23 -0.47
C VAL A 59 -10.88 25.57 -1.68
N ALA A 60 -9.56 25.73 -1.83
CA ALA A 60 -8.82 25.04 -2.88
C ALA A 60 -8.70 23.53 -2.55
N ALA A 61 -8.75 22.67 -3.56
CA ALA A 61 -8.54 21.24 -3.37
C ALA A 61 -7.05 20.97 -3.06
N THR A 62 -6.76 20.56 -1.83
CA THR A 62 -5.40 20.20 -1.38
C THR A 62 -5.24 18.69 -1.46
N THR A 63 -4.33 18.21 -2.31
CA THR A 63 -3.89 16.81 -2.28
C THR A 63 -2.87 16.64 -1.16
N ILE A 64 -3.13 15.71 -0.24
CA ILE A 64 -2.19 15.33 0.82
C ILE A 64 -1.68 13.92 0.52
N THR A 65 -0.36 13.80 0.38
CA THR A 65 0.33 12.52 0.17
C THR A 65 1.10 12.18 1.43
N GLU A 66 0.68 11.15 2.14
CA GLU A 66 1.39 10.63 3.32
C GLU A 66 2.10 9.32 2.94
N THR A 67 3.40 9.24 3.25
CA THR A 67 4.17 8.00 3.08
C THR A 67 4.31 7.32 4.43
N ILE A 68 3.69 6.14 4.57
CA ILE A 68 3.68 5.38 5.82
C ILE A 68 4.47 4.08 5.60
N THR A 69 5.57 3.90 6.33
CA THR A 69 6.25 2.59 6.39
C THR A 69 5.38 1.63 7.21
N SER A 70 5.31 0.34 6.83
CA SER A 70 4.45 -0.65 7.49
C SER A 70 4.90 -1.06 8.90
N THR A 71 4.71 -0.16 9.87
CA THR A 71 4.66 -0.44 11.31
C THR A 71 3.24 -0.16 11.83
N PRO A 72 2.83 -0.72 12.99
CA PRO A 72 1.48 -0.50 13.53
C PRO A 72 1.32 0.94 14.04
N VAL A 73 0.74 1.81 13.21
CA VAL A 73 0.44 3.20 13.57
C VAL A 73 -0.99 3.31 14.10
N THR A 74 -1.14 3.64 15.38
CA THR A 74 -2.40 4.10 15.95
C THR A 74 -2.82 5.39 15.22
N ALA A 75 -4.00 5.39 14.59
CA ALA A 75 -4.47 6.52 13.81
C ALA A 75 -4.74 7.75 14.70
N THR A 76 -3.81 8.70 14.71
CA THR A 76 -4.02 10.02 15.32
C THR A 76 -4.97 10.82 14.44
N SER A 77 -6.10 11.30 14.97
CA SER A 77 -7.02 12.15 14.20
C SER A 77 -6.32 13.44 13.80
N GLY A 78 -6.14 13.68 12.51
CA GLY A 78 -5.61 14.93 11.98
C GLY A 78 -6.53 16.12 12.32
N THR A 79 -5.92 17.26 12.64
CA THR A 79 -6.64 18.51 12.93
C THR A 79 -7.23 19.10 11.66
N GLU A 80 -8.47 19.59 11.72
CA GLU A 80 -9.15 20.25 10.60
C GLU A 80 -8.36 21.48 10.10
N PRO A 81 -8.12 21.65 8.78
CA PRO A 81 -7.34 22.75 8.26
C PRO A 81 -8.12 24.07 8.33
N THR A 82 -7.73 24.96 9.25
CA THR A 82 -8.29 26.31 9.37
C THR A 82 -7.84 27.21 8.21
N GLY A 83 -8.53 27.07 7.07
CA GLY A 83 -8.35 27.92 5.91
C GLY A 83 -8.64 29.40 6.20
N PRO A 84 -7.96 30.34 5.52
CA PRO A 84 -8.10 31.77 5.79
C PRO A 84 -9.50 32.28 5.40
N VAL A 85 -10.27 32.74 6.38
CA VAL A 85 -11.55 33.43 6.15
C VAL A 85 -11.24 34.83 5.63
N THR A 86 -11.35 35.04 4.33
CA THR A 86 -11.23 36.37 3.71
C THR A 86 -12.32 37.30 4.24
N ALA A 87 -11.95 38.32 5.01
CA ALA A 87 -12.89 39.32 5.50
C ALA A 87 -13.49 40.12 4.33
N ILE A 88 -14.82 40.16 4.23
CA ILE A 88 -15.53 40.93 3.20
C ILE A 88 -15.43 42.42 3.55
N SER A 89 -14.84 43.21 2.66
CA SER A 89 -14.76 44.66 2.80
C SER A 89 -16.08 45.34 2.42
N ILE A 90 -16.42 46.41 3.14
CA ILE A 90 -17.55 47.29 2.77
C ILE A 90 -17.17 48.04 1.49
N PRO A 91 -18.07 48.16 0.49
CA PRO A 91 -17.77 48.92 -0.73
C PRO A 91 -17.43 50.38 -0.43
N THR A 92 -16.36 50.89 -1.05
CA THR A 92 -15.77 52.20 -0.69
C THR A 92 -16.70 53.38 -0.92
N GLN A 93 -17.68 53.26 -1.83
CA GLN A 93 -18.74 54.26 -2.07
C GLN A 93 -19.65 54.51 -0.85
N VAL A 94 -19.71 53.58 0.11
CA VAL A 94 -20.61 53.62 1.28
C VAL A 94 -19.91 53.35 2.62
N ALA A 95 -18.66 52.90 2.60
CA ALA A 95 -17.85 52.66 3.80
C ALA A 95 -17.68 53.89 4.72
N ALA A 96 -17.85 55.12 4.22
CA ALA A 96 -17.84 56.34 5.03
C ALA A 96 -19.14 56.58 5.83
N ALA A 97 -20.26 55.97 5.42
CA ALA A 97 -21.55 56.05 6.10
C ALA A 97 -21.82 54.83 7.00
N CYS A 98 -21.16 53.70 6.72
CA CYS A 98 -21.39 52.41 7.37
C CYS A 98 -20.29 52.12 8.39
N SER A 99 -20.60 52.29 9.69
CA SER A 99 -19.64 52.21 10.79
C SER A 99 -18.92 50.86 10.94
N ASN A 100 -19.51 49.77 10.43
CA ASN A 100 -18.92 48.43 10.38
C ASN A 100 -19.74 47.50 9.45
N ALA A 101 -19.25 46.27 9.28
CA ALA A 101 -19.87 45.23 8.47
C ALA A 101 -21.31 44.85 8.89
N ALA A 102 -21.65 44.93 10.19
CA ALA A 102 -22.99 44.62 10.68
C ALA A 102 -23.99 45.76 10.36
N ALA A 103 -23.56 47.02 10.43
CA ALA A 103 -24.37 48.15 9.96
C ALA A 103 -24.70 48.02 8.46
N TYR A 104 -23.70 47.68 7.64
CA TYR A 104 -23.89 47.42 6.21
C TYR A 104 -24.85 46.23 5.95
N SER A 105 -24.66 45.12 6.67
CA SER A 105 -25.56 43.96 6.60
C SER A 105 -27.01 44.31 6.95
N SER A 106 -27.21 45.11 8.00
CA SER A 106 -28.54 45.51 8.47
C SER A 106 -29.22 46.45 7.47
N ALA A 107 -28.48 47.43 6.93
CA ALA A 107 -28.99 48.31 5.90
C ALA A 107 -29.39 47.56 4.61
N CYS A 108 -28.63 46.53 4.20
CA CYS A 108 -29.02 45.65 3.10
C CYS A 108 -30.30 44.84 3.40
N GLU A 109 -30.51 44.41 4.65
CA GLU A 109 -31.75 43.75 5.08
C GLU A 109 -32.95 44.72 5.03
N CYS A 110 -32.77 46.00 5.38
CA CYS A 110 -33.79 47.04 5.18
C CYS A 110 -34.19 47.25 3.71
N LEU A 111 -33.30 46.96 2.74
CA LEU A 111 -33.62 46.95 1.31
C LEU A 111 -34.36 45.66 0.86
N GLY A 112 -34.71 44.77 1.79
CA GLY A 112 -35.33 43.47 1.52
C GLY A 112 -34.34 42.39 1.05
N ILE A 113 -33.03 42.64 1.15
CA ILE A 113 -31.99 41.71 0.74
C ILE A 113 -31.50 40.95 1.97
N ALA A 114 -32.21 39.88 2.33
CA ALA A 114 -31.80 39.01 3.44
C ALA A 114 -30.67 38.05 3.02
N ALA A 115 -29.77 37.75 3.96
CA ALA A 115 -28.81 36.65 3.82
C ALA A 115 -29.56 35.32 3.64
N ARG A 116 -29.10 34.49 2.70
CA ARG A 116 -29.58 33.12 2.51
C ARG A 116 -28.56 32.14 3.06
N LYS A 117 -29.01 30.94 3.44
CA LYS A 117 -28.18 29.88 4.03
C LYS A 117 -26.86 29.71 3.26
N THR A 118 -25.74 29.73 3.98
CA THR A 118 -24.41 29.54 3.42
C THR A 118 -24.30 28.18 2.75
N THR A 119 -24.16 28.14 1.43
CA THR A 119 -23.93 26.89 0.69
C THR A 119 -22.45 26.57 0.70
N PHE A 120 -22.02 25.77 1.67
CA PHE A 120 -20.68 25.19 1.68
C PHE A 120 -20.54 24.22 0.52
N ILE A 121 -19.51 24.42 -0.33
CA ILE A 121 -19.10 23.40 -1.29
C ILE A 121 -18.18 22.45 -0.52
N HIS A 122 -18.67 21.23 -0.25
CA HIS A 122 -17.83 20.18 0.30
C HIS A 122 -16.85 19.73 -0.80
N VAL A 123 -15.61 20.20 -0.72
CA VAL A 123 -14.54 19.77 -1.63
C VAL A 123 -14.04 18.41 -1.14
N GLU A 124 -14.26 17.37 -1.94
CA GLU A 124 -13.70 16.05 -1.67
C GLU A 124 -12.16 16.12 -1.72
N PHE A 125 -11.51 15.68 -0.64
CA PHE A 125 -10.07 15.52 -0.57
C PHE A 125 -9.71 14.05 -0.76
N THR A 126 -8.73 13.78 -1.62
CA THR A 126 -8.20 12.42 -1.81
C THR A 126 -6.87 12.31 -1.07
N THR A 127 -6.89 11.69 0.11
CA THR A 127 -5.66 11.30 0.81
C THR A 127 -5.05 10.10 0.10
N THR A 128 -3.83 10.26 -0.43
CA THR A 128 -3.09 9.17 -1.06
C THR A 128 -2.04 8.65 -0.09
N THR A 129 -2.35 7.57 0.61
CA THR A 129 -1.39 6.88 1.49
C THR A 129 -0.48 5.99 0.67
N ILE A 130 0.80 6.35 0.57
CA ILE A 130 1.84 5.51 -0.04
C ILE A 130 2.39 4.61 1.07
N ILE A 131 1.93 3.36 1.14
CA ILE A 131 2.51 2.39 2.07
C ILE A 131 3.86 1.94 1.52
N LYS A 132 4.96 2.25 2.22
CA LYS A 132 6.26 1.66 1.90
C LYS A 132 6.37 0.30 2.62
N PRO A 133 6.65 -0.80 1.89
CA PRO A 133 6.99 -2.09 2.48
C PRO A 133 8.17 -1.99 3.47
N ALA A 134 8.15 -2.86 4.47
CA ALA A 134 9.22 -2.98 5.43
C ALA A 134 10.54 -3.46 4.78
N ALA A 135 11.67 -3.19 5.45
CA ALA A 135 12.98 -3.65 4.99
C ALA A 135 13.20 -5.17 5.18
N THR A 136 12.35 -5.82 5.98
CA THR A 136 12.32 -7.25 6.31
C THR A 136 10.86 -7.65 6.59
N PRO A 137 10.48 -8.93 6.43
CA PRO A 137 9.14 -9.38 6.81
C PRO A 137 8.91 -9.27 8.32
N ASP A 138 7.65 -9.23 8.74
CA ASP A 138 7.31 -9.40 10.16
C ASP A 138 7.40 -10.87 10.56
N THR A 139 8.12 -11.14 11.64
CA THR A 139 8.36 -12.47 12.23
C THR A 139 7.80 -12.62 13.65
N SER A 140 7.03 -11.63 14.13
CA SER A 140 6.41 -11.59 15.47
C SER A 140 5.58 -12.82 15.85
N CYS A 141 5.07 -13.54 14.86
CA CYS A 141 4.24 -14.75 15.00
C CYS A 141 5.02 -16.07 14.86
N ASP A 142 6.34 -16.07 15.11
CA ASP A 142 7.22 -17.24 14.93
C ASP A 142 7.19 -17.78 13.48
N SER A 143 7.40 -16.88 12.51
CA SER A 143 7.45 -17.24 11.09
C SER A 143 8.87 -17.32 10.50
N ALA A 144 9.90 -16.90 11.23
CA ALA A 144 11.28 -16.81 10.72
C ALA A 144 11.83 -18.16 10.23
N GLY A 145 12.53 -18.12 9.08
CA GLY A 145 13.07 -19.31 8.42
C GLY A 145 12.04 -20.07 7.58
N LEU A 146 12.54 -20.90 6.66
CA LEU A 146 11.74 -21.89 5.95
C LEU A 146 11.44 -23.08 6.88
N GLU A 147 10.31 -23.76 6.66
CA GLU A 147 10.10 -25.10 7.22
C GLU A 147 11.06 -26.07 6.52
N VAL A 148 11.65 -27.01 7.24
CA VAL A 148 12.54 -28.05 6.67
C VAL A 148 12.21 -29.43 7.24
N ALA A 149 12.18 -30.42 6.36
CA ALA A 149 11.96 -31.83 6.70
C ALA A 149 13.13 -32.70 6.23
N ILE A 150 13.45 -33.73 7.01
CA ILE A 150 14.50 -34.71 6.68
C ILE A 150 13.93 -36.13 6.48
N TYR A 151 14.47 -36.82 5.48
CA TYR A 151 14.07 -38.15 5.04
C TYR A 151 15.29 -39.02 4.76
N ASP A 152 15.12 -40.34 4.78
CA ASP A 152 16.09 -41.26 4.20
C ASP A 152 16.16 -41.07 2.69
N ASN A 153 17.33 -41.27 2.08
CA ASN A 153 17.47 -41.29 0.63
C ASN A 153 17.38 -42.74 0.11
N PRO A 154 16.30 -43.14 -0.59
CA PRO A 154 16.19 -44.48 -1.18
C PRO A 154 16.99 -44.61 -2.48
N TYR A 155 17.37 -43.48 -3.08
CA TYR A 155 18.26 -43.41 -4.22
C TYR A 155 19.70 -43.51 -3.71
N LEU A 156 20.49 -44.44 -4.27
CA LEU A 156 21.80 -44.83 -3.76
C LEU A 156 22.85 -45.13 -4.85
N THR A 157 22.48 -45.10 -6.14
CA THR A 157 23.41 -45.45 -7.22
C THR A 157 24.35 -44.29 -7.51
N PHE A 158 25.66 -44.52 -7.48
CA PHE A 158 26.60 -43.48 -7.87
C PHE A 158 26.61 -43.31 -9.39
N THR A 159 25.93 -42.28 -9.88
CA THR A 159 25.83 -41.94 -11.31
C THR A 159 25.94 -40.43 -11.52
N THR A 160 26.62 -39.99 -12.58
CA THR A 160 26.79 -38.57 -12.90
C THR A 160 25.44 -37.91 -13.19
N ASN A 161 25.22 -36.71 -12.65
CA ASN A 161 23.96 -35.96 -12.66
C ASN A 161 22.80 -36.60 -11.85
N TYR A 162 23.06 -37.72 -11.15
CA TYR A 162 22.10 -38.43 -10.30
C TYR A 162 20.69 -38.63 -10.92
N PRO A 163 20.58 -39.11 -12.17
CA PRO A 163 19.34 -39.12 -12.95
C PRO A 163 18.18 -39.96 -12.38
N GLU A 164 18.43 -40.92 -11.48
CA GLU A 164 17.32 -41.65 -10.85
C GLU A 164 16.62 -40.86 -9.74
N PHE A 165 17.25 -39.79 -9.21
CA PHE A 165 16.67 -39.01 -8.13
C PHE A 165 15.40 -38.29 -8.59
N SER A 166 14.28 -38.66 -7.98
CA SER A 166 12.94 -38.11 -8.20
C SER A 166 12.48 -37.42 -6.90
N PRO A 167 12.52 -36.08 -6.83
CA PRO A 167 12.12 -35.33 -5.64
C PRO A 167 10.63 -35.55 -5.35
N GLU A 168 9.78 -35.65 -6.37
CA GLU A 168 8.33 -35.85 -6.19
C GLU A 168 7.94 -37.15 -5.45
N HIS A 169 8.88 -38.08 -5.23
CA HIS A 169 8.72 -39.19 -4.27
C HIS A 169 8.35 -38.71 -2.86
N PHE A 170 8.97 -37.62 -2.39
CA PHE A 170 8.82 -37.10 -1.03
C PHE A 170 7.51 -36.34 -0.77
N LYS A 171 6.64 -36.24 -1.79
CA LYS A 171 5.27 -35.73 -1.63
C LYS A 171 4.38 -36.62 -0.77
N ASN A 172 4.55 -37.94 -0.86
CA ASN A 172 3.66 -38.97 -0.30
C ASN A 172 4.39 -39.91 0.67
N LEU A 173 5.52 -39.45 1.21
CA LEU A 173 6.34 -40.13 2.21
C LEU A 173 6.47 -39.20 3.41
N ALA A 174 6.12 -39.65 4.61
CA ALA A 174 6.31 -38.84 5.81
C ALA A 174 7.82 -38.70 6.13
N PRO A 175 8.32 -37.51 6.51
CA PRO A 175 9.66 -37.36 7.07
C PRO A 175 9.74 -38.02 8.46
N TYR A 176 10.96 -38.32 8.91
CA TYR A 176 11.16 -38.78 10.29
C TYR A 176 11.42 -37.64 11.29
N ASP A 177 11.80 -36.45 10.81
CA ASP A 177 11.98 -35.25 11.64
C ASP A 177 11.75 -33.95 10.84
N THR A 178 11.38 -32.87 11.53
CA THR A 178 11.03 -31.56 10.93
C THR A 178 11.36 -30.40 11.88
N ASP A 179 11.92 -29.31 11.34
CA ASP A 179 12.26 -28.08 12.08
C ASP A 179 12.12 -26.84 11.15
N LYS A 180 12.68 -25.70 11.53
CA LYS A 180 12.86 -24.52 10.68
C LYS A 180 14.33 -24.14 10.55
N THR A 181 14.69 -23.48 9.45
CA THR A 181 16.00 -22.84 9.31
C THR A 181 15.95 -21.58 8.45
N ASN A 182 16.79 -20.61 8.80
CA ASN A 182 17.04 -19.41 7.99
C ASN A 182 18.47 -19.38 7.41
N ILE A 183 19.25 -20.43 7.61
CA ILE A 183 20.57 -20.66 6.98
C ILE A 183 20.38 -21.69 5.88
N LEU A 184 20.95 -21.45 4.69
CA LEU A 184 20.85 -22.36 3.55
C LEU A 184 22.24 -22.73 3.00
N GLY A 185 22.30 -23.86 2.31
CA GLY A 185 23.54 -24.51 1.90
C GLY A 185 24.20 -25.33 3.01
N LEU A 186 25.14 -26.20 2.60
CA LEU A 186 25.97 -27.06 3.45
C LEU A 186 27.33 -27.20 2.73
N HIS A 187 28.47 -27.04 3.39
CA HIS A 187 29.80 -27.26 2.75
C HIS A 187 30.78 -28.08 3.59
N SER A 188 30.55 -28.23 4.89
CA SER A 188 31.44 -28.94 5.81
C SER A 188 30.91 -30.32 6.22
N THR A 189 31.82 -31.21 6.61
CA THR A 189 31.47 -32.53 7.18
C THR A 189 30.60 -32.42 8.43
N THR A 190 30.72 -31.34 9.21
CA THR A 190 29.89 -31.12 10.42
C THR A 190 28.44 -30.82 10.04
N GLU A 191 28.21 -29.90 9.12
CA GLU A 191 26.86 -29.61 8.59
C GLU A 191 26.26 -30.82 7.88
N MET A 192 27.08 -31.59 7.17
CA MET A 192 26.63 -32.82 6.53
C MET A 192 26.28 -33.94 7.50
N ASN A 193 26.91 -34.02 8.66
CA ASN A 193 26.58 -34.99 9.71
C ASN A 193 25.39 -34.57 10.56
N ASN A 194 25.14 -33.26 10.72
CA ASN A 194 24.05 -32.71 11.52
C ASN A 194 23.38 -31.50 10.84
N PRO A 195 22.71 -31.71 9.69
CA PRO A 195 22.14 -30.62 8.90
C PRO A 195 21.05 -29.90 9.70
N HIS A 196 21.21 -28.60 9.91
CA HIS A 196 20.30 -27.75 10.70
C HIS A 196 20.01 -28.26 12.13
N GLY A 197 20.88 -29.13 12.67
CA GLY A 197 20.68 -29.75 13.99
C GLY A 197 20.03 -31.13 13.98
N PHE A 198 19.50 -31.60 12.84
CA PHE A 198 18.98 -32.96 12.71
C PHE A 198 20.05 -34.02 12.99
N THR A 199 19.61 -35.23 13.32
CA THR A 199 20.45 -36.44 13.32
C THR A 199 20.00 -37.36 12.20
N PRO A 200 20.76 -37.47 11.09
CA PRO A 200 20.41 -38.36 9.99
C PRO A 200 20.36 -39.82 10.44
N ALA A 201 19.30 -40.55 10.09
CA ALA A 201 19.14 -41.97 10.42
C ALA A 201 20.26 -42.84 9.82
N THR A 202 20.81 -42.44 8.65
CA THR A 202 22.11 -42.89 8.16
C THR A 202 22.99 -41.68 7.82
N ALA A 203 24.22 -41.64 8.35
CA ALA A 203 25.13 -40.50 8.20
C ALA A 203 25.43 -40.19 6.71
N ALA A 204 25.25 -38.93 6.32
CA ALA A 204 25.36 -38.43 4.93
C ALA A 204 24.44 -39.09 3.88
N ILE A 205 23.44 -39.90 4.28
CA ILE A 205 22.45 -40.49 3.37
C ILE A 205 21.06 -39.99 3.75
N TYR A 206 20.64 -38.89 3.12
CA TYR A 206 19.36 -38.25 3.43
C TYR A 206 18.91 -37.28 2.33
N VAL A 207 17.66 -36.82 2.44
CA VAL A 207 17.08 -35.73 1.67
C VAL A 207 16.58 -34.65 2.63
N LEU A 208 16.78 -33.38 2.27
CA LEU A 208 16.24 -32.21 2.96
C LEU A 208 15.25 -31.49 2.02
N ASN A 209 14.01 -31.32 2.46
CA ASN A 209 12.95 -30.61 1.73
C ASN A 209 12.62 -29.32 2.49
N TYR A 210 12.98 -28.17 1.93
CA TYR A 210 12.74 -26.85 2.51
C TYR A 210 11.55 -26.21 1.80
N ARG A 211 10.59 -25.63 2.55
CA ARG A 211 9.44 -24.91 1.98
C ARG A 211 9.07 -23.67 2.78
N GLY A 212 8.60 -22.64 2.10
CA GLY A 212 8.24 -21.36 2.70
C GLY A 212 8.19 -20.27 1.64
N PHE A 213 8.67 -19.08 1.99
CA PHE A 213 8.61 -17.88 1.16
C PHE A 213 9.88 -17.05 1.29
N PHE A 214 10.26 -16.41 0.19
CA PHE A 214 11.23 -15.33 0.14
C PHE A 214 10.51 -13.98 0.14
N TYR A 215 10.85 -13.08 1.07
CA TYR A 215 10.33 -11.72 1.12
C TYR A 215 11.18 -10.76 0.29
N SER A 216 10.55 -10.07 -0.66
CA SER A 216 11.19 -9.06 -1.51
C SER A 216 11.03 -7.66 -0.92
N PRO A 217 12.04 -7.05 -0.27
CA PRO A 217 11.91 -5.70 0.29
C PRO A 217 11.99 -4.58 -0.77
N ASN A 218 12.44 -4.87 -1.99
CA ASN A 218 12.66 -3.90 -3.07
C ASN A 218 11.95 -4.36 -4.35
N THR A 219 11.41 -3.42 -5.15
CA THR A 219 10.90 -3.74 -6.49
C THR A 219 12.08 -3.80 -7.46
N THR A 220 12.50 -5.01 -7.82
CA THR A 220 13.72 -5.23 -8.63
C THR A 220 13.73 -6.63 -9.26
N THR A 221 14.73 -6.92 -10.09
CA THR A 221 14.98 -8.28 -10.58
C THR A 221 15.87 -9.02 -9.59
N TYR A 222 15.36 -10.12 -9.04
CA TYR A 222 16.07 -11.05 -8.18
C TYR A 222 16.55 -12.25 -8.99
N THR A 223 17.81 -12.64 -8.81
CA THR A 223 18.38 -13.88 -9.34
C THR A 223 18.42 -14.91 -8.22
N PHE A 224 17.65 -15.99 -8.37
CA PHE A 224 17.68 -17.16 -7.49
C PHE A 224 18.63 -18.18 -8.11
N ARG A 225 19.59 -18.69 -7.34
CA ARG A 225 20.66 -19.57 -7.84
C ARG A 225 20.89 -20.76 -6.92
N ILE A 226 21.09 -21.93 -7.51
CA ILE A 226 21.55 -23.15 -6.82
C ILE A 226 22.80 -23.69 -7.53
N SER A 227 23.80 -24.10 -6.74
CA SER A 227 25.10 -24.55 -7.26
C SER A 227 25.83 -25.51 -6.31
N ASN A 228 26.94 -26.07 -6.77
CA ASN A 228 27.87 -26.91 -5.99
C ASN A 228 27.24 -28.16 -5.35
N ALA A 229 26.14 -28.69 -5.90
CA ALA A 229 25.47 -29.84 -5.32
C ALA A 229 26.29 -31.13 -5.37
N ASP A 230 26.12 -31.95 -4.33
CA ASP A 230 26.73 -33.27 -4.16
C ASP A 230 25.77 -34.09 -3.26
N ASP A 231 24.89 -34.97 -3.77
CA ASP A 231 24.71 -35.41 -5.16
C ASP A 231 23.71 -34.58 -6.00
N TYR A 232 22.62 -34.04 -5.42
CA TYR A 232 21.61 -33.21 -6.11
C TYR A 232 21.11 -32.06 -5.23
N ALA A 233 20.83 -30.91 -5.84
CA ALA A 233 20.05 -29.84 -5.23
C ALA A 233 19.22 -29.10 -6.30
N GLY A 234 17.89 -29.05 -6.14
CA GLY A 234 16.97 -28.34 -7.03
C GLY A 234 16.04 -27.39 -6.28
N PHE A 235 15.45 -26.43 -6.99
CA PHE A 235 14.50 -25.48 -6.41
C PHE A 235 13.34 -25.10 -7.34
N TRP A 236 12.24 -24.65 -6.72
CA TRP A 236 11.02 -24.18 -7.37
C TRP A 236 10.57 -22.86 -6.73
N THR A 237 9.99 -21.99 -7.55
CA THR A 237 9.41 -20.70 -7.13
C THR A 237 7.94 -20.58 -7.53
N GLY A 238 7.20 -19.69 -6.85
CA GLY A 238 5.80 -19.44 -7.16
C GLY A 238 4.89 -20.63 -6.86
N SER A 239 3.79 -20.78 -7.61
CA SER A 239 2.81 -21.85 -7.38
C SER A 239 3.40 -23.27 -7.44
N ARG A 240 4.43 -23.50 -8.27
CA ARG A 240 5.14 -24.79 -8.34
C ARG A 240 5.78 -25.18 -7.00
N ALA A 241 6.33 -24.21 -6.26
CA ALA A 241 6.91 -24.47 -4.94
C ALA A 241 5.89 -25.00 -3.92
N GLN A 242 4.60 -24.67 -4.11
CA GLN A 242 3.53 -25.10 -3.22
C GLN A 242 2.91 -26.43 -3.67
N ILE A 243 2.56 -26.56 -4.96
CA ILE A 243 1.82 -27.70 -5.51
C ILE A 243 2.40 -28.15 -6.85
N GLY A 244 2.34 -29.45 -7.15
CA GLY A 244 2.70 -29.93 -8.49
C GLY A 244 4.20 -29.87 -8.84
N TRP A 245 5.08 -29.57 -7.89
CA TRP A 245 6.54 -29.66 -8.06
C TRP A 245 6.97 -31.07 -8.49
N THR A 246 7.89 -31.13 -9.46
CA THR A 246 8.63 -32.32 -9.91
C THR A 246 10.01 -31.88 -10.43
N ARG A 247 10.98 -32.79 -10.54
CA ARG A 247 12.28 -32.45 -11.17
C ARG A 247 12.11 -31.84 -12.56
N ALA A 248 11.23 -32.44 -13.37
CA ALA A 248 10.94 -31.97 -14.73
C ALA A 248 10.29 -30.57 -14.82
N ASN A 249 9.97 -29.91 -13.71
CA ASN A 249 9.48 -28.53 -13.68
C ASN A 249 10.19 -27.61 -12.66
N GLU A 250 11.40 -27.96 -12.23
CA GLU A 250 12.25 -27.11 -11.39
C GLU A 250 12.70 -25.82 -12.10
N ASP A 251 12.98 -24.77 -11.33
CA ASP A 251 13.52 -23.49 -11.83
C ASP A 251 15.05 -23.50 -11.96
N GLY A 252 15.69 -24.50 -11.34
CA GLY A 252 17.08 -24.83 -11.56
C GLY A 252 17.53 -25.99 -10.68
N GLU A 253 18.34 -26.88 -11.25
CA GLU A 253 19.10 -27.89 -10.51
C GLU A 253 20.60 -27.61 -10.53
N SER A 254 21.29 -28.13 -9.52
CA SER A 254 22.71 -28.43 -9.51
C SER A 254 22.85 -29.91 -9.17
N THR A 255 23.86 -30.58 -9.74
CA THR A 255 24.12 -32.01 -9.51
C THR A 255 25.62 -32.29 -9.44
N PHE A 256 25.99 -33.40 -8.81
CA PHE A 256 27.34 -33.91 -8.87
C PHE A 256 27.73 -34.24 -10.31
N ARG A 257 28.88 -33.69 -10.71
CA ARG A 257 29.53 -33.94 -12.00
C ARG A 257 30.99 -34.33 -11.76
N ALA A 258 31.61 -35.00 -12.74
CA ALA A 258 32.99 -35.42 -12.58
C ALA A 258 33.92 -34.19 -12.48
N PRO A 259 35.08 -34.24 -11.78
CA PRO A 259 35.95 -33.07 -11.60
C PRO A 259 36.54 -32.43 -12.88
N ALA A 260 36.30 -33.03 -14.06
CA ALA A 260 36.67 -32.48 -15.36
C ALA A 260 35.50 -31.74 -16.06
N ASP A 261 34.28 -31.89 -15.56
CA ASP A 261 33.07 -31.21 -16.06
C ASP A 261 32.95 -29.80 -15.42
N PRO A 262 32.34 -28.82 -16.10
CA PRO A 262 31.96 -27.56 -15.46
C PRO A 262 30.90 -27.79 -14.35
N PRO A 263 30.98 -27.08 -13.21
CA PRO A 263 29.94 -27.15 -12.18
C PRO A 263 28.56 -26.78 -12.72
N GLN A 264 27.54 -27.57 -12.40
CA GLN A 264 26.17 -27.24 -12.79
C GLN A 264 25.60 -26.15 -11.87
N VAL A 265 25.02 -25.13 -12.50
CA VAL A 265 24.40 -23.98 -11.82
C VAL A 265 23.01 -23.81 -12.39
N GLY A 266 21.99 -24.05 -11.56
CA GLY A 266 20.59 -23.74 -11.88
C GLY A 266 20.27 -22.33 -11.42
N GLN A 267 19.63 -21.51 -12.25
CA GLN A 267 19.23 -20.16 -11.86
C GLN A 267 18.04 -19.64 -12.67
N ILE A 268 17.22 -18.82 -12.02
CA ILE A 268 16.12 -18.07 -12.63
C ILE A 268 16.20 -16.59 -12.22
N GLN A 269 15.68 -15.70 -13.08
CA GLN A 269 15.51 -14.29 -12.76
C GLN A 269 14.03 -13.95 -12.71
N LEU A 270 13.59 -13.37 -11.58
CA LEU A 270 12.22 -12.95 -11.34
C LEU A 270 12.17 -11.44 -11.09
N ALA A 271 11.29 -10.73 -11.78
CA ALA A 271 10.97 -9.33 -11.46
C ALA A 271 9.89 -9.35 -10.38
N LEU A 272 10.25 -8.97 -9.15
CA LEU A 272 9.40 -9.05 -7.96
C LEU A 272 9.12 -7.66 -7.41
N SER A 273 7.99 -7.51 -6.71
CA SER A 273 7.56 -6.25 -6.11
C SER A 273 8.02 -6.12 -4.66
N ALA A 274 8.31 -4.89 -4.22
CA ALA A 274 8.53 -4.63 -2.80
C ALA A 274 7.30 -5.04 -1.98
N GLY A 275 7.51 -5.80 -0.90
CA GLY A 275 6.47 -6.36 -0.04
C GLY A 275 5.95 -7.74 -0.47
N GLU A 276 6.39 -8.26 -1.62
CA GLU A 276 5.95 -9.56 -2.15
C GLU A 276 6.60 -10.74 -1.41
N TYR A 277 5.81 -11.76 -1.09
CA TYR A 277 6.29 -13.04 -0.57
C TYR A 277 6.25 -14.09 -1.69
N THR A 278 7.39 -14.34 -2.33
CA THR A 278 7.52 -15.36 -3.37
C THR A 278 7.61 -16.75 -2.74
N PRO A 279 6.68 -17.68 -2.98
CA PRO A 279 6.80 -19.04 -2.48
C PRO A 279 8.07 -19.71 -3.00
N LEU A 280 8.77 -20.44 -2.14
CA LEU A 280 10.08 -21.04 -2.40
C LEU A 280 10.11 -22.47 -1.84
N ARG A 281 10.57 -23.42 -2.67
CA ARG A 281 10.93 -24.77 -2.27
C ARG A 281 12.34 -25.10 -2.74
N ILE A 282 13.11 -25.77 -1.89
CA ILE A 282 14.44 -26.30 -2.23
C ILE A 282 14.45 -27.77 -1.80
N ILE A 283 15.05 -28.64 -2.59
CA ILE A 283 15.31 -30.04 -2.20
C ILE A 283 16.79 -30.34 -2.42
N PHE A 284 17.48 -30.75 -1.35
CA PHE A 284 18.84 -31.27 -1.39
C PHE A 284 18.83 -32.77 -1.11
N ALA A 285 19.67 -33.54 -1.81
CA ALA A 285 19.79 -34.98 -1.64
C ALA A 285 21.24 -35.45 -1.72
N ASN A 286 21.67 -36.21 -0.71
CA ASN A 286 22.93 -36.96 -0.73
C ASN A 286 22.64 -38.46 -0.58
N ARG A 287 23.27 -39.28 -1.42
CA ARG A 287 23.17 -40.74 -1.41
C ARG A 287 24.24 -41.40 -0.52
N GLY A 288 25.26 -40.64 -0.10
CA GLY A 288 26.37 -41.07 0.75
C GLY A 288 27.76 -40.70 0.22
N GLY A 289 28.55 -40.08 1.09
CA GLY A 289 29.94 -39.70 0.83
C GLY A 289 30.26 -38.30 1.35
N ALA A 290 30.96 -37.50 0.54
CA ALA A 290 30.87 -36.05 0.66
C ALA A 290 29.43 -35.60 0.36
N GLY A 291 29.08 -34.39 0.77
CA GLY A 291 27.84 -33.74 0.37
C GLY A 291 27.92 -32.25 0.59
N LYS A 292 27.15 -31.49 -0.19
CA LYS A 292 27.12 -30.02 -0.14
C LYS A 292 26.07 -29.46 -1.09
N TYR A 293 25.68 -28.21 -0.87
CA TYR A 293 25.07 -27.35 -1.89
C TYR A 293 25.22 -25.87 -1.49
N THR A 294 25.08 -24.98 -2.46
CA THR A 294 24.91 -23.53 -2.25
C THR A 294 23.55 -23.11 -2.81
N PHE A 295 22.78 -22.32 -2.05
CA PHE A 295 21.61 -21.60 -2.56
C PHE A 295 21.76 -20.11 -2.24
N GLU A 296 21.46 -19.25 -3.21
CA GLU A 296 21.70 -17.80 -3.14
C GLU A 296 20.53 -17.02 -3.77
N VAL A 297 20.28 -15.82 -3.25
CA VAL A 297 19.33 -14.86 -3.82
C VAL A 297 19.96 -13.48 -3.84
N VAL A 298 20.15 -12.92 -5.03
CA VAL A 298 20.89 -11.66 -5.27
C VAL A 298 20.11 -10.77 -6.23
N ASP A 299 19.97 -9.47 -5.95
CA ASP A 299 19.32 -8.53 -6.87
C ASP A 299 20.22 -8.03 -8.01
N SER A 300 19.64 -7.32 -8.97
CA SER A 300 20.36 -6.68 -10.09
C SER A 300 21.32 -5.55 -9.66
N GLY A 301 21.32 -5.14 -8.39
CA GLY A 301 22.32 -4.25 -7.79
C GLY A 301 23.52 -5.00 -7.18
N GLY A 302 23.44 -6.33 -7.08
CA GLY A 302 24.45 -7.18 -6.46
C GLY A 302 24.29 -7.34 -4.94
N PHE A 303 23.17 -6.91 -4.34
CA PHE A 303 22.93 -7.13 -2.92
C PHE A 303 22.49 -8.58 -2.66
N SER A 304 23.15 -9.24 -1.71
CA SER A 304 22.87 -10.62 -1.28
C SER A 304 21.79 -10.64 -0.19
N TYR A 305 20.68 -11.32 -0.48
CA TYR A 305 19.59 -11.55 0.49
C TYR A 305 19.66 -12.96 1.09
N VAL A 306 20.24 -13.91 0.36
CA VAL A 306 20.53 -15.27 0.83
C VAL A 306 21.91 -15.65 0.32
N GLU A 307 22.76 -16.13 1.21
CA GLU A 307 24.10 -16.64 0.94
C GLU A 307 24.39 -17.83 1.86
N TYR A 308 25.35 -18.67 1.48
CA TYR A 308 25.71 -19.84 2.27
C TYR A 308 26.28 -19.45 3.65
N GLY A 309 25.80 -20.12 4.71
CA GLY A 309 26.30 -19.99 6.08
C GLY A 309 25.80 -18.77 6.86
N SER A 310 25.20 -17.78 6.20
CA SER A 310 24.57 -16.61 6.85
C SER A 310 23.08 -16.85 7.10
N ALA A 311 22.60 -16.39 8.26
CA ALA A 311 21.17 -16.41 8.60
C ALA A 311 20.43 -15.29 7.86
N SER A 312 19.54 -15.64 6.92
CA SER A 312 18.78 -14.67 6.13
C SER A 312 17.53 -14.18 6.89
N PRO A 313 17.33 -12.86 7.06
CA PRO A 313 16.08 -12.32 7.60
C PRO A 313 14.94 -12.28 6.56
N TYR A 314 15.19 -12.66 5.31
CA TYR A 314 14.25 -12.60 4.20
C TYR A 314 13.49 -13.91 3.94
N LEU A 315 13.81 -14.98 4.70
CA LEU A 315 13.16 -16.28 4.61
C LEU A 315 12.12 -16.44 5.72
N VAL A 316 10.89 -16.79 5.36
CA VAL A 316 9.80 -17.07 6.32
C VAL A 316 8.92 -18.24 5.88
N SER A 317 8.28 -18.89 6.86
CA SER A 317 7.29 -19.95 6.67
C SER A 317 5.87 -19.42 6.41
N ARG A 318 5.59 -18.17 6.80
CA ARG A 318 4.29 -17.48 6.66
C ARG A 318 4.40 -15.96 6.88
N SER A 319 3.42 -15.20 6.42
CA SER A 319 3.24 -13.77 6.77
C SER A 319 2.52 -13.63 8.11
N CYS A 320 3.06 -12.78 9.01
CA CYS A 320 2.43 -12.50 10.31
C CYS A 320 1.38 -11.38 10.24
N LEU A 321 1.61 -10.34 9.43
CA LEU A 321 0.71 -9.18 9.32
C LEU A 321 -0.54 -9.50 8.50
N ASN A 322 -0.40 -10.31 7.45
CA ASN A 322 -1.51 -10.68 6.56
C ASN A 322 -1.32 -12.10 6.00
N PRO A 323 -2.00 -13.11 6.58
CA PRO A 323 -1.86 -14.50 6.16
C PRO A 323 -2.32 -14.81 4.72
N THR A 324 -2.95 -13.89 3.97
CA THR A 324 -3.25 -14.12 2.55
C THR A 324 -2.01 -14.07 1.66
N ASP A 325 -1.00 -13.31 2.07
CA ASP A 325 0.12 -12.95 1.20
C ASP A 325 1.22 -14.02 1.25
N ALA A 326 1.33 -14.70 2.38
CA ALA A 326 2.08 -15.93 2.56
C ALA A 326 1.35 -16.83 3.59
N PRO A 327 0.36 -17.64 3.15
CA PRO A 327 -0.36 -18.55 4.03
C PRO A 327 0.55 -19.69 4.52
N PRO A 328 0.31 -20.25 5.73
CA PRO A 328 0.93 -21.50 6.14
C PRO A 328 0.63 -22.63 5.15
N TYR A 329 1.55 -23.56 4.99
CA TYR A 329 1.33 -24.76 4.17
C TYR A 329 0.23 -25.62 4.80
N THR A 330 -0.83 -25.92 4.02
CA THR A 330 -2.03 -26.61 4.53
C THR A 330 -1.86 -28.12 4.71
N SER A 331 -0.95 -28.73 3.93
CA SER A 331 -0.55 -30.12 4.11
C SER A 331 0.71 -30.19 4.99
N PRO A 332 0.86 -31.21 5.85
CA PRO A 332 2.17 -31.56 6.39
C PRO A 332 3.10 -32.04 5.26
N PHE A 333 4.40 -32.12 5.55
CA PHE A 333 5.34 -32.83 4.69
C PHE A 333 4.94 -34.30 4.57
N GLY A 334 4.92 -34.83 3.33
CA GLY A 334 4.50 -36.21 3.07
C GLY A 334 3.00 -36.40 2.77
N GLU A 335 2.22 -35.32 2.71
CA GLU A 335 0.81 -35.30 2.27
C GLU A 335 0.56 -34.20 1.20
N GLU A 336 1.53 -34.00 0.30
CA GLU A 336 1.56 -32.87 -0.65
C GLU A 336 1.04 -33.24 -2.07
N PRO A 337 0.30 -32.35 -2.76
CA PRO A 337 -0.30 -32.60 -4.09
C PRO A 337 0.65 -32.37 -5.30
#